data_AF-A0A1G7CLS1-F1
#
_entry.id   AF-A0A1G7CLS1-F1
#
_cell.length_a   1.000
_cell.length_b   1.000
_cell.length_c   1.000
_cell.angle_alpha   90.00
_cell.angle_beta   90.00
_cell.angle_gamma   90.00
#
_symmetry.space_group_name_H-M   'P 1'
#
loop_
_entity.id
_entity.type
_entity.pdbx_description
1 polymer ?
#
loop_
_entity_poly.entity_id
_entity_poly.type
_entity_poly.pdbx_seq_one_letter_code
_entity_poly.pdbx_strand_id
1 'polypeptide(L)'
;EFDQNNDGGGKEGNVGKILTAKQAEIKYVGSPTSKVVGMPKFLRIITGDAKAFTNGTANANAHFSCTGFEDKVQLTDRYPICPKGSDVVRSFAFQSCWDGQNTDSANHRSHVAFADANGNCAGGFKAIPQLTMRLVYSVPTPVIANGQVKNAYAVDGFPEQLHKPINDHDDFISVMDQNLMNQVVSCVNTGRKC
;
A
#
# COMPACT_ATOMS: atom_id res chain seq x y z
N GLU A 1 22.06 13.30 7.54
CA GLU A 1 20.61 13.31 7.25
C GLU A 1 19.83 13.18 8.56
N PHE A 2 18.50 13.35 8.55
CA PHE A 2 17.67 13.52 9.75
C PHE A 2 17.77 12.34 10.74
N ASP A 3 17.96 11.12 10.24
CA ASP A 3 17.90 9.86 10.99
C ASP A 3 19.14 8.97 10.81
N GLN A 4 20.23 9.51 10.26
CA GLN A 4 21.44 8.75 9.92
C GLN A 4 22.09 8.04 11.13
N ASN A 5 21.85 8.53 12.35
CA ASN A 5 22.39 7.95 13.59
C ASN A 5 21.31 7.36 14.50
N ASN A 6 20.07 7.23 14.01
CA ASN A 6 18.91 6.77 14.79
C ASN A 6 18.56 5.31 14.45
N ASP A 7 17.91 4.65 15.39
CA ASP A 7 17.30 3.34 15.17
C ASP A 7 16.08 3.50 14.23
N GLY A 8 15.84 2.48 13.39
CA GLY A 8 14.93 2.55 12.25
C GLY A 8 15.47 3.32 11.03
N GLY A 9 16.69 3.84 11.10
CA GLY A 9 17.29 4.72 10.09
C GLY A 9 18.69 4.26 9.70
N GLY A 10 19.67 5.15 9.77
CA GLY A 10 21.02 4.87 9.28
C GLY A 10 21.79 3.80 10.06
N LYS A 11 21.41 3.49 11.30
CA LYS A 11 22.01 2.37 12.05
C LYS A 11 21.66 1.01 11.47
N GLU A 12 20.50 0.89 10.82
CA GLU A 12 20.02 -0.32 10.14
C GLU A 12 20.37 -0.35 8.65
N GLY A 13 21.17 0.61 8.18
CA GLY A 13 21.60 0.69 6.78
C GLY A 13 20.62 1.42 5.85
N ASN A 14 19.55 2.02 6.38
CA ASN A 14 18.70 2.94 5.61
C ASN A 14 19.49 4.24 5.39
N VAL A 15 19.99 4.43 4.17
CA VAL A 15 20.88 5.54 3.82
C VAL A 15 20.30 6.39 2.70
N GLY A 16 20.61 7.69 2.74
CA GLY A 16 20.17 8.64 1.74
C GLY A 16 18.97 9.46 2.20
N LYS A 17 18.58 10.39 1.35
CA LYS A 17 17.60 11.42 1.72
C LYS A 17 16.21 10.82 1.73
N ILE A 18 15.51 10.95 2.85
CA ILE A 18 14.08 10.65 2.95
C ILE A 18 13.32 11.40 1.85
N LEU A 19 12.60 10.65 1.03
CA LEU A 19 11.80 11.18 -0.05
C LEU A 19 10.38 11.47 0.46
N THR A 20 9.93 12.71 0.28
CA THR A 20 8.53 13.09 0.54
C THR A 20 7.71 12.89 -0.73
N ALA A 21 6.56 12.23 -0.60
CA ALA A 21 5.63 12.12 -1.73
C ALA A 21 5.17 13.52 -2.15
N LYS A 22 5.26 13.82 -3.44
CA LYS A 22 4.75 15.10 -3.99
C LYS A 22 3.24 15.08 -4.20
N GLN A 23 2.66 13.89 -4.25
CA GLN A 23 1.21 13.67 -4.31
C GLN A 23 0.89 12.42 -3.48
N ALA A 24 -0.13 12.54 -2.64
CA ALA A 24 -0.75 11.43 -1.95
C ALA A 24 -2.26 11.46 -2.25
N GLU A 25 -2.80 10.34 -2.69
CA GLU A 25 -4.22 10.18 -2.97
C GLU A 25 -4.72 8.94 -2.21
N ILE A 26 -5.77 9.10 -1.42
CA ILE A 26 -6.48 8.01 -0.76
C ILE A 26 -7.88 7.97 -1.35
N LYS A 27 -8.32 6.78 -1.76
CA LYS A 27 -9.65 6.55 -2.34
C LYS A 27 -10.34 5.40 -1.63
N TYR A 28 -11.65 5.51 -1.51
CA TYR A 28 -12.50 4.41 -1.09
C TYR A 28 -13.33 3.93 -2.28
N VAL A 29 -13.22 2.64 -2.62
CA VAL A 29 -13.89 2.02 -3.76
C VAL A 29 -14.96 1.04 -3.26
N GLY A 30 -16.13 1.00 -3.92
CA GLY A 30 -17.18 0.04 -3.57
C GLY A 30 -16.88 -1.39 -4.02
N SER A 31 -17.73 -2.34 -3.62
CA SER A 31 -17.71 -3.71 -4.16
C SER A 31 -18.49 -3.75 -5.49
N PRO A 32 -18.01 -4.48 -6.51
CA PRO A 32 -18.73 -4.62 -7.78
C PRO A 32 -19.93 -5.57 -7.69
N THR A 33 -20.03 -6.38 -6.65
CA THR A 33 -21.02 -7.46 -6.52
C THR A 33 -22.03 -7.22 -5.39
N SER A 34 -21.78 -6.27 -4.50
CA SER A 34 -22.66 -5.98 -3.36
C SER A 34 -22.51 -4.56 -2.83
N LYS A 35 -23.48 -4.11 -2.03
CA LYS A 35 -23.32 -2.89 -1.24
C LYS A 35 -22.34 -3.15 -0.09
N VAL A 36 -21.43 -2.22 0.12
CA VAL A 36 -20.49 -2.27 1.25
C VAL A 36 -21.17 -1.83 2.55
N VAL A 37 -20.72 -2.38 3.67
CA VAL A 37 -21.03 -1.89 5.02
C VAL A 37 -19.92 -0.97 5.51
N GLY A 38 -20.21 -0.10 6.48
CA GLY A 38 -19.19 0.80 7.04
C GLY A 38 -18.08 0.03 7.75
N MET A 39 -16.84 0.45 7.56
CA MET A 39 -15.74 -0.04 8.41
C MET A 39 -16.00 0.39 9.86
N PRO A 40 -15.88 -0.49 10.85
CA PRO A 40 -15.94 -0.06 12.24
C PRO A 40 -14.77 0.88 12.55
N LYS A 41 -14.98 1.78 13.52
CA LYS A 41 -13.90 2.61 14.05
C LYS A 41 -12.82 1.72 14.66
N PHE A 42 -11.58 2.07 14.39
CA PHE A 42 -10.36 1.34 14.74
C PHE A 42 -10.20 -0.02 14.06
N LEU A 43 -10.88 -0.27 12.93
CA LEU A 43 -10.50 -1.37 12.04
C LEU A 43 -9.03 -1.19 11.63
N ARG A 44 -8.18 -2.19 11.90
CA ARG A 44 -6.74 -2.16 11.60
C ARG A 44 -6.41 -3.15 10.51
N ILE A 45 -5.79 -2.69 9.44
CA ILE A 45 -5.45 -3.56 8.30
C ILE A 45 -4.02 -3.29 7.90
N ILE A 46 -3.27 -4.36 7.63
CA ILE A 46 -1.99 -4.26 6.93
C ILE A 46 -2.15 -4.87 5.54
N THR A 47 -1.58 -4.23 4.54
CA THR A 47 -1.40 -4.77 3.17
C THR A 47 0.09 -4.86 2.86
N GLY A 48 0.54 -5.92 2.19
CA GLY A 48 1.97 -6.19 2.03
C GLY A 48 2.63 -6.78 3.28
N ASP A 49 3.95 -6.99 3.22
CA ASP A 49 4.74 -7.56 4.31
C ASP A 49 6.15 -6.96 4.36
N ALA A 50 6.45 -6.22 5.43
CA ALA A 50 7.76 -5.63 5.72
C ALA A 50 8.92 -6.63 5.71
N LYS A 51 8.62 -7.92 5.82
CA LYS A 51 9.57 -9.03 5.91
C LYS A 51 9.36 -10.09 4.83
N ALA A 52 8.71 -9.75 3.71
CA ALA A 52 8.38 -10.68 2.63
C ALA A 52 9.61 -11.46 2.10
N PHE A 53 10.78 -10.83 2.08
CA PHE A 53 12.00 -11.48 1.60
C PHE A 53 12.41 -12.67 2.48
N THR A 54 12.21 -12.58 3.79
CA THR A 54 12.51 -13.68 4.73
C THR A 54 11.30 -14.57 5.04
N ASN A 55 10.09 -14.01 5.08
CA ASN A 55 8.86 -14.74 5.41
C ASN A 55 8.29 -15.55 4.24
N GLY A 56 8.71 -15.23 3.01
CA GLY A 56 8.05 -15.68 1.80
C GLY A 56 6.95 -14.72 1.34
N THR A 57 6.42 -14.97 0.14
CA THR A 57 5.63 -13.98 -0.61
C THR A 57 4.13 -14.04 -0.37
N ALA A 58 3.65 -14.87 0.56
CA ALA A 58 2.23 -15.11 0.79
C ALA A 58 1.46 -13.82 1.18
N ASN A 59 2.12 -12.91 1.89
CA ASN A 59 1.55 -11.60 2.28
C ASN A 59 2.15 -10.43 1.47
N ALA A 60 3.06 -10.69 0.53
CA ALA A 60 3.65 -9.64 -0.28
C ALA A 60 2.59 -9.01 -1.19
N ASN A 61 2.54 -7.68 -1.25
CA ASN A 61 1.56 -6.95 -2.04
C ASN A 61 2.10 -5.60 -2.55
N ALA A 62 3.40 -5.57 -2.84
CA ALA A 62 4.09 -4.40 -3.36
C ALA A 62 3.63 -4.07 -4.78
N HIS A 63 3.40 -2.78 -5.08
CA HIS A 63 3.05 -2.32 -6.42
C HIS A 63 3.75 -1.01 -6.74
N PHE A 64 4.70 -1.08 -7.67
CA PHE A 64 5.45 0.06 -8.17
C PHE A 64 5.18 0.27 -9.65
N SER A 65 5.09 1.54 -10.05
CA SER A 65 4.93 1.94 -11.44
C SER A 65 5.54 3.32 -11.69
N CYS A 66 5.24 3.88 -12.85
CA CYS A 66 5.58 5.23 -13.23
C CYS A 66 4.29 5.97 -13.63
N THR A 67 4.22 7.28 -13.38
CA THR A 67 3.05 8.07 -13.76
C THR A 67 2.77 7.95 -15.26
N GLY A 68 1.54 7.60 -15.63
CA GLY A 68 1.10 7.36 -17.00
C GLY A 68 1.31 5.91 -17.49
N PHE A 69 1.83 5.04 -16.64
CA PHE A 69 2.10 3.62 -16.94
C PHE A 69 1.41 2.66 -15.97
N GLU A 70 0.65 3.15 -15.00
CA GLU A 70 0.01 2.33 -13.96
C GLU A 70 -0.89 1.22 -14.53
N ASP A 71 -1.55 1.45 -15.67
CA ASP A 71 -2.41 0.45 -16.31
C ASP A 71 -1.65 -0.58 -17.17
N LYS A 72 -0.33 -0.43 -17.32
CA LYS A 72 0.51 -1.26 -18.22
C LYS A 72 1.62 -1.98 -17.49
N VAL A 73 2.19 -1.36 -16.46
CA VAL A 73 3.34 -1.85 -15.73
C VAL A 73 3.07 -1.74 -14.24
N GLN A 74 2.99 -2.88 -13.58
CA GLN A 74 2.94 -3.00 -12.12
C GLN A 74 4.06 -3.95 -11.71
N LEU A 75 5.09 -3.41 -11.09
CA LEU A 75 6.22 -4.17 -10.59
C LEU A 75 5.98 -4.53 -9.13
N THR A 76 6.14 -5.81 -8.80
CA THR A 76 5.93 -6.32 -7.44
C THR A 76 7.23 -6.72 -6.74
N ASP A 77 8.33 -6.82 -7.49
CA ASP A 77 9.62 -7.31 -7.01
C ASP A 77 10.81 -6.45 -7.49
N ARG A 78 10.54 -5.34 -8.19
CA ARG A 78 11.55 -4.44 -8.78
C ARG A 78 11.17 -2.98 -8.63
N TYR A 79 12.19 -2.13 -8.47
CA TYR A 79 12.02 -0.67 -8.58
C TYR A 79 11.99 -0.25 -10.04
N PRO A 80 11.02 0.59 -10.47
CA PRO A 80 10.97 1.10 -11.83
C PRO A 80 12.08 2.13 -12.10
N ILE A 81 12.61 2.12 -13.32
CA ILE A 81 13.36 3.26 -13.88
C ILE A 81 12.37 4.02 -14.75
N CYS A 82 11.86 5.14 -14.24
CA CYS A 82 10.82 5.88 -14.95
C CYS A 82 11.37 6.67 -16.14
N PRO A 83 10.63 6.71 -17.27
CA PRO A 83 10.98 7.56 -18.40
C PRO A 83 11.10 9.04 -18.01
N LYS A 84 11.88 9.80 -18.78
CA LYS A 84 12.02 11.25 -18.57
C LYS A 84 10.64 11.91 -18.58
N GLY A 85 10.36 12.72 -17.55
CA GLY A 85 9.08 13.40 -17.37
C GLY A 85 8.00 12.57 -16.67
N SER A 86 8.34 11.36 -16.20
CA SER A 86 7.48 10.51 -15.38
C SER A 86 8.09 10.33 -13.99
N ASP A 87 7.25 10.15 -12.99
CA ASP A 87 7.64 9.98 -11.58
C ASP A 87 7.33 8.58 -11.09
N VAL A 88 8.00 8.15 -10.03
CA VAL A 88 7.74 6.84 -9.41
C VAL A 88 6.40 6.87 -8.70
N VAL A 89 5.62 5.81 -8.88
CA VAL A 89 4.33 5.60 -8.24
C VAL A 89 4.43 4.36 -7.34
N ARG A 90 4.05 4.53 -6.07
CA ARG A 90 3.77 3.43 -5.15
C ARG A 90 2.27 3.36 -4.94
N SER A 91 1.69 2.18 -5.12
CA SER A 91 0.26 1.96 -5.02
C SER A 91 -0.05 0.89 -3.97
N PHE A 92 -1.13 1.10 -3.22
CA PHE A 92 -1.60 0.15 -2.23
C PHE A 92 -3.09 -0.11 -2.46
N ALA A 93 -3.46 -1.38 -2.36
CA ALA A 93 -4.84 -1.81 -2.26
C ALA A 93 -4.98 -2.63 -0.98
N PHE A 94 -5.92 -2.24 -0.13
CA PHE A 94 -6.23 -2.95 1.09
C PHE A 94 -7.30 -4.02 0.84
N GLN A 95 -7.40 -4.94 1.78
CA GLN A 95 -8.45 -5.94 1.87
C GLN A 95 -9.82 -5.24 1.94
N SER A 96 -10.81 -5.78 1.23
CA SER A 96 -12.15 -5.19 1.09
C SER A 96 -13.26 -6.08 1.65
N CYS A 97 -12.89 -7.22 2.24
CA CYS A 97 -13.79 -8.13 2.93
C CYS A 97 -13.45 -8.13 4.41
N TRP A 98 -14.44 -7.97 5.27
CA TRP A 98 -14.31 -7.95 6.73
C TRP A 98 -15.17 -9.05 7.36
N ASP A 99 -14.68 -9.73 8.41
CA ASP A 99 -15.39 -10.83 9.07
C ASP A 99 -16.72 -10.42 9.76
N GLY A 100 -17.01 -9.12 9.80
CA GLY A 100 -18.25 -8.60 10.33
C GLY A 100 -18.28 -8.46 11.85
N GLN A 101 -17.16 -8.75 12.54
CA GLN A 101 -17.07 -8.80 13.99
C GLN A 101 -15.85 -8.06 14.56
N ASN A 102 -14.65 -8.34 14.06
CA ASN A 102 -13.41 -7.95 14.73
C ASN A 102 -12.80 -6.69 14.12
N THR A 103 -12.46 -5.71 14.94
CA THR A 103 -11.71 -4.52 14.47
C THR A 103 -10.22 -4.79 14.31
N ASP A 104 -9.74 -5.91 14.84
CA ASP A 104 -8.34 -6.28 14.78
C ASP A 104 -8.16 -7.79 15.02
N SER A 105 -6.98 -8.30 14.67
CA SER A 105 -6.51 -9.64 15.01
C SER A 105 -5.03 -9.58 15.42
N ALA A 106 -4.52 -10.61 16.09
CA ALA A 106 -3.12 -10.62 16.57
C ALA A 106 -2.07 -10.41 15.45
N ASN A 107 -2.44 -10.70 14.21
CA ASN A 107 -1.62 -10.50 13.01
C ASN A 107 -2.12 -9.37 12.09
N HIS A 108 -3.13 -8.59 12.51
CA HIS A 108 -3.78 -7.52 11.74
C HIS A 108 -4.35 -7.94 10.36
N ARG A 109 -4.58 -9.24 10.14
CA ARG A 109 -4.93 -9.82 8.84
C ARG A 109 -6.09 -10.80 8.88
N SER A 110 -6.16 -11.69 9.87
CA SER A 110 -7.15 -12.78 9.88
C SER A 110 -8.61 -12.34 9.92
N HIS A 111 -8.90 -11.11 10.32
CA HIS A 111 -10.25 -10.54 10.35
C HIS A 111 -10.67 -9.86 9.04
N VAL A 112 -9.76 -9.79 8.05
CA VAL A 112 -10.01 -9.19 6.73
C VAL A 112 -9.45 -10.06 5.60
N ALA A 113 -9.98 -9.90 4.39
CA ALA A 113 -9.54 -10.65 3.22
C ALA A 113 -9.65 -9.80 1.94
N PHE A 114 -8.82 -10.12 0.95
CA PHE A 114 -9.04 -9.64 -0.41
C PHE A 114 -10.29 -10.32 -0.99
N ALA A 115 -11.04 -9.57 -1.79
CA ALA A 115 -12.09 -10.15 -2.61
C ALA A 115 -11.48 -11.09 -3.68
N ASP A 116 -12.27 -12.06 -4.16
CA ASP A 116 -11.85 -12.90 -5.27
C ASP A 116 -11.74 -12.10 -6.59
N ALA A 117 -11.32 -12.76 -7.68
CA ALA A 117 -11.16 -12.12 -8.99
C ALA A 117 -12.47 -11.54 -9.56
N ASN A 118 -13.63 -11.98 -9.08
CA ASN A 118 -14.94 -11.46 -9.46
C ASN A 118 -15.44 -10.38 -8.48
N GLY A 119 -14.66 -10.04 -7.45
CA GLY A 119 -15.00 -9.06 -6.43
C GLY A 119 -15.91 -9.58 -5.31
N ASN A 120 -16.04 -10.90 -5.15
CA ASN A 120 -16.82 -11.49 -4.07
C ASN A 120 -16.02 -11.63 -2.78
N CYS A 121 -16.71 -11.44 -1.65
CA CYS A 121 -16.20 -11.85 -0.35
C CYS A 121 -16.57 -13.31 -0.07
N ALA A 122 -15.65 -14.06 0.52
CA ALA A 122 -15.90 -15.43 0.98
C ALA A 122 -17.04 -15.47 2.02
N GLY A 123 -17.68 -16.63 2.17
CA GLY A 123 -18.75 -16.83 3.15
C GLY A 123 -18.32 -16.42 4.56
N GLY A 124 -19.17 -15.66 5.24
CA GLY A 124 -18.88 -15.10 6.57
C GLY A 124 -18.26 -13.70 6.54
N PHE A 125 -17.75 -13.23 5.40
CA PHE A 125 -17.25 -11.88 5.24
C PHE A 125 -18.28 -10.94 4.62
N LYS A 126 -18.20 -9.67 5.00
CA LYS A 126 -18.99 -8.54 4.46
C LYS A 126 -18.07 -7.63 3.65
N ALA A 127 -18.55 -7.14 2.52
CA ALA A 127 -17.84 -6.13 1.77
C ALA A 127 -17.77 -4.81 2.56
N ILE A 128 -16.60 -4.20 2.64
CA ILE A 128 -16.34 -2.85 3.17
C ILE A 128 -15.76 -1.98 2.05
N PRO A 129 -15.84 -0.64 2.12
CA PRO A 129 -15.18 0.22 1.14
C PRO A 129 -13.69 -0.17 1.03
N GLN A 130 -13.17 -0.45 -0.15
CA GLN A 130 -11.76 -0.74 -0.31
C GLN A 130 -10.95 0.55 -0.24
N LEU A 131 -10.03 0.65 0.73
CA LEU A 131 -9.04 1.72 0.69
C LEU A 131 -8.00 1.42 -0.37
N THR A 132 -7.75 2.37 -1.26
CA THR A 132 -6.58 2.39 -2.12
C THR A 132 -5.78 3.66 -1.88
N MET A 133 -4.46 3.56 -1.98
CA MET A 133 -3.55 4.70 -1.84
C MET A 133 -2.61 4.76 -3.03
N ARG A 134 -2.38 5.97 -3.53
CA ARG A 134 -1.42 6.26 -4.59
C ARG A 134 -0.48 7.36 -4.13
N LEU A 135 0.81 7.03 -4.06
CA LEU A 135 1.89 7.93 -3.68
C LEU A 135 2.80 8.18 -4.88
N VAL A 136 3.08 9.45 -5.17
CA VAL A 136 3.97 9.85 -6.27
C VAL A 136 5.23 10.49 -5.73
N TYR A 137 6.39 10.02 -6.19
CA TYR A 137 7.70 10.49 -5.76
C TYR A 137 8.50 10.99 -6.96
N SER A 138 9.00 12.23 -6.85
CA SER A 138 10.00 12.70 -7.79
C SER A 138 11.37 12.17 -7.36
N VAL A 139 11.89 11.23 -8.14
CA VAL A 139 13.20 10.64 -7.93
C VAL A 139 14.11 11.02 -9.10
N PRO A 140 15.38 11.40 -8.87
CA PRO A 140 16.33 11.52 -9.96
C PRO A 140 16.44 10.16 -10.65
N THR A 141 16.45 10.14 -11.99
CA THR A 141 16.46 8.89 -12.75
C THR A 141 17.67 8.03 -12.34
N PRO A 142 17.45 6.77 -11.89
CA PRO A 142 18.54 5.86 -11.63
C PRO A 142 19.30 5.55 -12.92
N VAL A 143 20.63 5.60 -12.86
CA VAL A 143 21.50 5.30 -13.99
C VAL A 143 22.61 4.34 -13.58
N ILE A 144 23.07 3.50 -14.50
CA ILE A 144 24.26 2.68 -14.27
C ILE A 144 25.48 3.45 -14.76
N ALA A 145 26.42 3.72 -13.85
CA ALA A 145 27.71 4.33 -14.17
C ALA A 145 28.82 3.47 -13.56
N ASN A 146 29.77 3.01 -14.37
CA ASN A 146 30.88 2.16 -13.95
C ASN A 146 30.43 0.89 -13.18
N GLY A 147 29.35 0.25 -13.63
CA GLY A 147 28.80 -0.96 -13.00
C GLY A 147 28.04 -0.72 -11.69
N GLN A 148 27.85 0.53 -11.27
CA GLN A 148 27.10 0.89 -10.06
C GLN A 148 25.84 1.70 -10.40
N VAL A 149 24.76 1.46 -9.63
CA VAL A 149 23.57 2.32 -9.67
C VAL A 149 23.92 3.66 -9.03
N LYS A 150 23.70 4.76 -9.75
CA LYS A 150 23.66 6.12 -9.23
C LYS A 150 22.21 6.58 -9.14
N ASN A 151 21.92 7.50 -8.22
CA ASN A 151 20.56 7.95 -7.92
C ASN A 151 19.61 6.81 -7.56
N ALA A 152 20.11 5.81 -6.83
CA ALA A 152 19.26 4.75 -6.31
C ALA A 152 18.23 5.34 -5.35
N TYR A 153 17.05 4.73 -5.33
CA TYR A 153 16.04 4.91 -4.30
C TYR A 153 15.57 3.52 -3.89
N ALA A 154 15.12 3.38 -2.65
CA ALA A 154 14.59 2.14 -2.13
C ALA A 154 13.61 2.42 -0.99
N VAL A 155 12.83 1.41 -0.61
CA VAL A 155 12.13 1.42 0.67
C VAL A 155 13.14 1.17 1.80
N ASP A 156 12.94 1.86 2.91
CA ASP A 156 13.62 1.53 4.16
C ASP A 156 13.11 0.19 4.68
N GLY A 157 13.95 -0.55 5.39
CA GLY A 157 13.59 -1.86 5.91
C GLY A 157 14.58 -2.40 6.93
N PHE A 158 14.26 -3.56 7.49
CA PHE A 158 15.21 -4.26 8.35
C PHE A 158 16.44 -4.70 7.54
N PRO A 159 17.64 -4.79 8.15
CA PRO A 159 18.87 -5.14 7.44
C PRO A 159 18.75 -6.44 6.64
N GLU A 160 18.06 -7.44 7.17
CA GLU A 160 17.89 -8.76 6.54
C GLU A 160 17.02 -8.70 5.28
N GLN A 161 16.25 -7.62 5.09
CA GLN A 161 15.31 -7.45 3.97
C GLN A 161 15.96 -6.78 2.76
N LEU A 162 17.19 -6.27 2.92
CA LEU A 162 18.05 -5.76 1.85
C LEU A 162 17.37 -4.68 0.98
N HIS A 163 16.49 -3.87 1.57
CA HIS A 163 15.71 -2.84 0.90
C HIS A 163 14.97 -3.33 -0.36
N LYS A 164 14.60 -4.62 -0.40
CA LYS A 164 13.92 -5.18 -1.58
C LYS A 164 12.51 -4.62 -1.69
N PRO A 165 12.05 -4.24 -2.89
CA PRO A 165 10.73 -3.67 -3.11
C PRO A 165 9.59 -4.61 -2.72
N ILE A 166 9.81 -5.93 -2.75
CA ILE A 166 8.80 -6.92 -2.35
C ILE A 166 8.36 -6.76 -0.89
N ASN A 167 9.19 -6.13 -0.06
CA ASN A 167 8.89 -5.86 1.35
C ASN A 167 7.97 -4.65 1.54
N ASP A 168 7.54 -4.00 0.46
CA ASP A 168 6.67 -2.85 0.57
C ASP A 168 5.33 -3.24 1.20
N HIS A 169 4.87 -2.40 2.12
CA HIS A 169 3.67 -2.61 2.90
C HIS A 169 3.09 -1.26 3.34
N ASP A 170 1.85 -1.30 3.78
CA ASP A 170 1.18 -0.16 4.36
C ASP A 170 0.17 -0.58 5.43
N ASP A 171 -0.01 0.30 6.39
CA ASP A 171 -0.78 0.09 7.60
C ASP A 171 -1.90 1.12 7.67
N PHE A 172 -3.12 0.64 7.89
CA PHE A 172 -4.31 1.48 7.96
C PHE A 172 -5.06 1.27 9.26
N ILE A 173 -5.50 2.36 9.87
CA ILE A 173 -6.45 2.37 10.98
C ILE A 173 -7.63 3.28 10.62
N SER A 174 -8.85 2.73 10.59
CA SER A 174 -10.06 3.50 10.35
C SER A 174 -10.36 4.41 11.55
N VAL A 175 -10.05 5.69 11.47
CA VAL A 175 -10.30 6.65 12.56
C VAL A 175 -11.55 7.51 12.34
N MET A 176 -12.25 7.32 11.23
CA MET A 176 -13.49 8.03 10.92
C MET A 176 -14.54 7.77 12.00
N ASP A 177 -15.30 8.81 12.35
CA ASP A 177 -16.52 8.61 13.12
C ASP A 177 -17.62 7.97 12.26
N GLN A 178 -18.70 7.55 12.92
CA GLN A 178 -19.80 6.87 12.26
C GLN A 178 -20.47 7.73 11.18
N ASN A 179 -20.54 9.05 11.37
CA ASN A 179 -21.20 9.95 10.44
C ASN A 179 -20.39 10.07 9.15
N LEU A 180 -19.08 10.26 9.27
CA LEU A 180 -18.17 10.33 8.12
C LEU A 180 -18.13 8.98 7.38
N MET A 181 -18.04 7.86 8.11
CA MET A 181 -18.08 6.54 7.48
C MET A 181 -19.42 6.29 6.75
N ASN A 182 -20.54 6.72 7.32
CA ASN A 182 -21.85 6.64 6.64
C ASN A 182 -21.89 7.46 5.35
N GLN A 183 -21.22 8.61 5.30
CA GLN A 183 -21.09 9.40 4.07
C GLN A 183 -20.26 8.67 3.01
N VAL A 184 -19.14 8.06 3.39
CA VAL A 184 -18.30 7.24 2.49
C VAL A 184 -19.14 6.09 1.93
N VAL A 185 -19.78 5.30 2.80
CA VAL A 185 -20.65 4.17 2.41
C VAL A 185 -21.77 4.62 1.49
N SER A 186 -22.45 5.72 1.82
CA SER A 186 -23.51 6.28 0.97
C SER A 186 -22.98 6.68 -0.41
N CYS A 187 -21.82 7.33 -0.48
CA CYS A 187 -21.20 7.71 -1.74
C CYS A 187 -20.89 6.49 -2.63
N VAL A 188 -20.15 5.52 -2.09
CA VAL A 188 -19.71 4.36 -2.88
C VAL A 188 -20.87 3.43 -3.25
N ASN A 189 -21.84 3.21 -2.36
CA ASN A 189 -23.01 2.38 -2.65
C ASN A 189 -24.00 3.00 -3.64
N THR A 190 -23.87 4.31 -3.90
CA THR A 190 -24.66 5.02 -4.93
C THR A 190 -23.88 5.25 -6.21
N GLY A 191 -22.65 4.73 -6.33
CA GLY A 191 -21.81 4.87 -7.52
C GLY A 191 -21.35 6.30 -7.78
N ARG A 192 -21.36 7.17 -6.77
CA ARG A 192 -20.97 8.58 -6.92
C ARG A 192 -19.47 8.75 -6.74
N LYS A 193 -18.95 9.85 -7.31
CA LYS A 193 -17.63 10.40 -6.97
C LYS A 193 -17.85 11.54 -5.98
N CYS A 194 -17.42 11.30 -4.76
CA CYS A 194 -17.25 12.26 -3.68
C CYS A 194 -15.76 12.13 -3.25
#